data_AF-A0A5S4ZQB0-F1
#
_entry.id   AF-A0A5S4ZQB0-F1
#
_cell.length_a   1.000
_cell.length_b   1.000
_cell.length_c   1.000
_cell.angle_alpha   90.00
_cell.angle_beta   90.00
_cell.angle_gamma   90.00
#
_symmetry.space_group_name_H-M   'P 1'
#
loop_
_entity.id
_entity.type
_entity.pdbx_description
1 polymer ?
#
loop_
_entity_poly.entity_id
_entity_poly.type
_entity_poly.pdbx_seq_one_letter_code
_entity_poly.pdbx_strand_id
1 'polypeptide(L)'
;MNDNKHHYSNHCFNKCRKLINKISVTVLVTSLLYFACPVLADGTGTVDGAGDSITATASSTYKINNDRISVDFRGVDIRDVLSALAIKMGVDIILVDTEPVEINFSADNITLLQAMELIIGGQGLTYLQNGQIMVVGTPGVLQQNFFDQMILTRFSLYHVPAETIKELIGALGVEQVSITVDTNQRLIWVQGTAQVLKKVRELIYTVDTEDSRLSLDYKILTLHQIPTDRAVELLKSIGIELKRYVQLDNRLMVFDSELFPRWEEITTLVNDLDGQASVEQKVFVYQLKNITAGYAAKRLAQFHFGDEIKTITNNYEKFGRELLVLCPPYLETTVRSALVSLDATRQKTRIPVDTASGEGAYQSLNAKRSLLSELSGISLASFRISNNLSGDSKNPTYVLWVEETPDNVQLVKDLLGEMGGGSGGGGD
;
A
#
# COMPACT_ATOMS: atom_id res chain seq x y z
N MET A 1 -51.97 42.49 38.87
CA MET A 1 -51.28 43.60 39.54
C MET A 1 -50.03 43.05 40.20
N ASN A 2 -48.87 43.19 39.55
CA ASN A 2 -47.89 44.27 39.76
C ASN A 2 -47.21 44.15 41.13
N ASP A 3 -45.98 43.63 41.19
CA ASP A 3 -44.68 44.28 40.89
C ASP A 3 -44.07 44.93 42.14
N ASN A 4 -42.99 44.34 42.68
CA ASN A 4 -41.68 45.00 42.75
C ASN A 4 -40.55 44.11 43.33
N LYS A 5 -39.73 43.59 42.41
CA LYS A 5 -38.25 43.61 42.29
C LYS A 5 -37.28 43.83 43.48
N HIS A 6 -36.24 42.99 43.41
CA HIS A 6 -34.78 43.21 43.64
C HIS A 6 -34.18 43.15 45.05
N HIS A 7 -33.49 42.04 45.36
CA HIS A 7 -32.05 42.02 45.68
C HIS A 7 -31.52 40.57 45.84
N TYR A 8 -30.23 40.37 45.53
CA TYR A 8 -29.38 39.17 45.71
C TYR A 8 -29.30 38.15 44.57
N SER A 9 -28.57 38.58 43.53
CA SER A 9 -27.73 37.72 42.68
C SER A 9 -26.26 37.84 43.13
N ASN A 10 -25.45 36.81 42.85
CA ASN A 10 -23.98 36.79 42.85
C ASN A 10 -23.21 36.49 44.16
N HIS A 11 -23.34 35.28 44.72
CA HIS A 11 -22.36 34.80 45.72
C HIS A 11 -21.82 33.37 45.57
N CYS A 12 -22.20 32.61 44.52
CA CYS A 12 -21.71 31.23 44.35
C CYS A 12 -20.78 30.99 43.13
N PHE A 13 -20.62 31.97 42.22
CA PHE A 13 -19.86 31.75 40.98
C PHE A 13 -18.38 32.18 41.04
N ASN A 14 -17.95 32.88 42.09
CA ASN A 14 -16.59 33.47 42.18
C ASN A 14 -15.58 32.65 43.01
N LYS A 15 -15.92 31.45 43.47
CA LYS A 15 -15.03 30.63 44.31
C LYS A 15 -14.32 29.47 43.59
N CYS A 16 -14.78 29.04 42.41
CA CYS A 16 -14.14 27.96 41.64
C CYS A 16 -13.14 28.42 40.57
N ARG A 17 -13.05 29.73 40.27
CA ARG A 17 -12.11 30.28 39.28
C ARG A 17 -10.71 30.61 39.85
N LYS A 18 -10.50 30.49 41.17
CA LYS A 18 -9.24 30.86 41.84
C LYS A 18 -8.24 29.72 42.06
N LEU A 19 -8.54 28.48 41.66
CA LEU A 19 -7.62 27.34 41.86
C LEU A 19 -6.83 26.86 40.63
N ILE A 20 -7.05 27.42 39.43
CA ILE A 20 -6.44 26.90 38.20
C ILE A 20 -5.30 27.78 37.65
N ASN A 21 -5.03 28.96 38.22
CA ASN A 21 -4.10 29.93 37.63
C ASN A 21 -2.81 30.18 38.43
N LYS A 22 -2.24 29.15 39.08
CA LYS A 22 -1.05 29.32 39.95
C LYS A 22 0.04 28.25 39.84
N ILE A 23 0.18 27.59 38.68
CA ILE A 23 1.34 26.72 38.41
C ILE A 23 1.88 27.04 37.01
N SER A 24 2.56 28.18 36.91
CA SER A 24 3.60 28.47 35.93
C SER A 24 4.35 29.74 36.34
N VAL A 25 5.68 29.72 36.12
CA VAL A 25 6.64 30.85 36.18
C VAL A 25 7.42 31.04 37.49
N THR A 26 8.59 30.39 37.59
CA THR A 26 9.91 30.93 38.04
C THR A 26 10.95 29.79 37.89
N VAL A 27 11.74 29.66 36.82
CA VAL A 27 12.96 30.38 36.36
C VAL A 27 14.16 30.35 37.33
N LEU A 28 15.19 29.56 36.99
CA LEU A 28 16.64 29.84 37.15
C LEU A 28 17.45 28.73 36.42
N VAL A 29 17.92 28.95 35.17
CA VAL A 29 19.21 29.53 34.74
C VAL A 29 20.46 28.75 35.20
N THR A 30 21.12 28.08 34.25
CA THR A 30 22.58 28.02 33.95
C THR A 30 22.81 26.91 32.90
N SER A 31 23.05 27.23 31.62
CA SER A 31 24.29 27.68 30.96
C SER A 31 25.08 26.53 30.30
N LEU A 32 24.94 26.47 28.97
CA LEU A 32 25.94 26.21 27.91
C LEU A 32 27.25 25.46 28.21
N LEU A 33 27.52 24.43 27.39
CA LEU A 33 28.74 24.22 26.56
C LEU A 33 28.55 22.89 25.79
N TYR A 34 28.25 22.88 24.48
CA TYR A 34 29.20 22.92 23.37
C TYR A 34 30.47 22.10 23.64
N PHE A 35 30.62 20.93 23.03
CA PHE A 35 31.83 20.54 22.29
C PHE A 35 31.55 19.34 21.37
N ALA A 36 32.05 19.46 20.15
CA ALA A 36 31.96 18.50 19.07
C ALA A 36 33.12 17.47 19.10
N CYS A 37 32.88 16.33 18.45
CA CYS A 37 33.84 15.41 17.82
C CYS A 37 34.79 14.58 18.72
N PRO A 38 35.41 13.47 18.23
CA PRO A 38 35.39 12.91 16.86
C PRO A 38 35.20 11.37 16.75
N VAL A 39 35.01 10.92 15.51
CA VAL A 39 35.31 9.58 14.99
C VAL A 39 36.83 9.33 15.01
N LEU A 40 37.29 8.12 15.37
CA LEU A 40 38.47 7.43 14.81
C LEU A 40 38.52 5.95 15.26
N ALA A 41 39.23 5.14 14.47
CA ALA A 41 39.03 3.72 14.21
C ALA A 41 39.83 2.72 15.09
N ASP A 42 39.47 1.45 14.87
CA ASP A 42 40.20 0.17 14.99
C ASP A 42 40.56 -0.44 16.36
N GLY A 43 40.22 -1.73 16.50
CA GLY A 43 40.65 -2.61 17.59
C GLY A 43 39.87 -3.92 17.68
N THR A 44 40.44 -4.98 17.12
CA THR A 44 40.04 -6.41 17.18
C THR A 44 39.85 -6.97 18.60
N GLY A 45 38.88 -7.87 18.80
CA GLY A 45 38.85 -8.77 19.98
C GLY A 45 37.50 -9.43 20.27
N THR A 46 37.46 -10.75 20.11
CA THR A 46 36.36 -11.69 20.45
C THR A 46 36.27 -11.99 21.96
N VAL A 47 35.07 -12.05 22.55
CA VAL A 47 34.65 -13.14 23.50
C VAL A 47 33.14 -13.12 23.80
N ASP A 48 32.62 -14.32 24.01
CA ASP A 48 31.26 -14.75 24.31
C ASP A 48 30.62 -14.22 25.61
N GLY A 49 29.28 -14.24 25.65
CA GLY A 49 28.55 -14.76 26.83
C GLY A 49 27.64 -13.81 27.62
N ALA A 50 26.34 -13.85 27.28
CA ALA A 50 25.13 -13.75 28.14
C ALA A 50 24.84 -12.48 28.98
N GLY A 51 23.68 -11.85 28.70
CA GLY A 51 23.06 -10.87 29.62
C GLY A 51 22.01 -9.94 29.00
N ASP A 52 20.87 -10.50 28.59
CA ASP A 52 19.50 -9.96 28.53
C ASP A 52 19.27 -8.42 28.43
N SER A 53 18.72 -7.97 27.29
CA SER A 53 17.85 -6.79 27.24
C SER A 53 16.93 -6.80 26.01
N ILE A 54 15.69 -7.22 26.27
CA ILE A 54 14.41 -6.95 25.60
C ILE A 54 14.48 -5.85 24.52
N THR A 55 14.34 -6.25 23.25
CA THR A 55 14.06 -5.34 22.13
C THR A 55 12.77 -5.77 21.45
N ALA A 56 11.89 -4.79 21.23
CA ALA A 56 10.56 -4.93 20.66
C ALA A 56 10.57 -5.78 19.37
N THR A 57 9.75 -6.83 19.36
CA THR A 57 9.46 -7.65 18.17
C THR A 57 8.74 -6.80 17.14
N ALA A 58 9.50 -6.21 16.23
CA ALA A 58 9.01 -5.71 14.97
C ALA A 58 8.45 -6.89 14.17
N SER A 59 7.25 -6.69 13.64
CA SER A 59 6.54 -7.57 12.73
C SER A 59 7.48 -8.22 11.71
N SER A 60 7.59 -9.54 11.76
CA SER A 60 8.38 -10.32 10.81
C SER A 60 7.78 -10.16 9.41
N THR A 61 8.46 -9.38 8.57
CA THR A 61 8.33 -9.47 7.12
C THR A 61 8.76 -10.88 6.71
N TYR A 62 7.80 -11.73 6.34
CA TYR A 62 8.07 -13.09 5.90
C TYR A 62 8.83 -13.06 4.57
N LYS A 63 10.04 -13.63 4.56
CA LYS A 63 10.80 -13.92 3.34
C LYS A 63 10.09 -15.04 2.58
N ILE A 64 9.41 -14.70 1.49
CA ILE A 64 8.97 -15.72 0.52
C ILE A 64 10.23 -16.24 -0.18
N ASN A 65 10.58 -17.51 0.04
CA ASN A 65 11.70 -18.15 -0.64
C ASN A 65 11.39 -18.24 -2.14
N ASN A 66 12.12 -17.47 -2.95
CA ASN A 66 11.94 -17.39 -4.41
C ASN A 66 12.77 -18.45 -5.16
N ASP A 67 13.01 -19.59 -4.51
CA ASP A 67 13.83 -20.67 -5.05
C ASP A 67 13.17 -21.27 -6.28
N ARG A 68 13.97 -21.48 -7.33
CA ARG A 68 13.53 -22.05 -8.60
C ARG A 68 13.75 -23.55 -8.58
N ILE A 69 12.74 -24.30 -9.01
CA ILE A 69 12.72 -25.76 -8.99
C ILE A 69 12.24 -26.30 -10.34
N SER A 70 12.74 -27.49 -10.69
CA SER A 70 12.17 -28.33 -11.74
C SER A 70 11.45 -29.48 -11.08
N VAL A 71 10.22 -29.76 -11.51
CA VAL A 71 9.33 -30.72 -10.88
C VAL A 71 8.58 -31.54 -11.94
N ASP A 72 8.50 -32.85 -11.74
CA ASP A 72 7.77 -33.80 -12.59
C ASP A 72 6.92 -34.73 -11.71
N PHE A 73 5.60 -34.57 -11.78
CA PHE A 73 4.59 -35.39 -11.12
C PHE A 73 3.78 -36.13 -12.18
N ARG A 74 3.63 -37.45 -12.02
CA ARG A 74 2.85 -38.30 -12.94
C ARG A 74 1.97 -39.24 -12.15
N GLY A 75 0.65 -39.09 -12.30
CA GLY A 75 -0.35 -39.91 -11.61
C GLY A 75 -0.26 -39.81 -10.09
N VAL A 76 0.08 -38.63 -9.56
CA VAL A 76 0.21 -38.40 -8.11
C VAL A 76 -1.03 -37.70 -7.60
N ASP A 77 -1.50 -38.03 -6.39
CA ASP A 77 -2.61 -37.34 -5.75
C ASP A 77 -2.24 -35.86 -5.47
N ILE A 78 -3.13 -34.95 -5.83
CA ILE A 78 -2.97 -33.51 -5.59
C ILE A 78 -2.68 -33.18 -4.12
N ARG A 79 -3.22 -33.93 -3.16
CA ARG A 79 -3.02 -33.73 -1.72
C ARG A 79 -1.56 -33.98 -1.33
N ASP A 80 -0.94 -35.00 -1.90
CA ASP A 80 0.44 -35.36 -1.63
C ASP A 80 1.39 -34.32 -2.25
N VAL A 81 1.07 -33.86 -3.46
CA VAL A 81 1.83 -32.82 -4.14
C VAL A 81 1.76 -31.49 -3.40
N LEU A 82 0.56 -31.06 -2.99
CA LEU A 82 0.39 -29.82 -2.23
C LEU A 82 1.05 -29.91 -0.85
N SER A 83 0.99 -31.07 -0.18
CA SER A 83 1.68 -31.28 1.10
C SER A 83 3.21 -31.19 0.94
N ALA A 84 3.77 -31.74 -0.13
CA ALA A 84 5.20 -31.64 -0.42
C ALA A 84 5.64 -30.20 -0.70
N LEU A 85 4.81 -29.42 -1.41
CA LEU A 85 5.05 -28.00 -1.66
C LEU A 85 4.93 -27.17 -0.38
N ALA A 86 3.93 -27.46 0.47
CA ALA A 86 3.70 -26.81 1.76
C ALA A 86 4.95 -26.89 2.66
N ILE A 87 5.53 -28.10 2.79
CA ILE A 87 6.74 -28.35 3.59
C ILE A 87 7.92 -27.51 3.08
N LYS A 88 8.08 -27.41 1.76
CA LYS A 88 9.20 -26.69 1.15
C LYS A 88 9.01 -25.17 1.18
N MET A 89 7.77 -24.70 1.20
CA MET A 89 7.39 -23.28 1.33
C MET A 89 7.34 -22.80 2.79
N GLY A 90 7.23 -23.70 3.76
CA GLY A 90 7.05 -23.36 5.18
C GLY A 90 5.65 -22.84 5.51
N VAL A 91 4.64 -23.20 4.71
CA VAL A 91 3.23 -22.81 4.89
C VAL A 91 2.38 -24.05 5.16
N ASP A 92 1.27 -23.88 5.87
CA ASP A 92 0.30 -24.92 6.13
C ASP A 92 -0.80 -24.87 5.05
N ILE A 93 -0.93 -25.92 4.23
CA ILE A 93 -1.96 -25.99 3.18
C ILE A 93 -3.14 -26.85 3.65
N ILE A 94 -4.35 -26.28 3.61
CA ILE A 94 -5.61 -26.96 3.93
C ILE A 94 -6.43 -27.09 2.64
N LEU A 95 -6.70 -28.31 2.20
CA LEU A 95 -7.60 -28.56 1.07
C LEU A 95 -9.03 -28.76 1.57
N VAL A 96 -9.99 -28.04 0.98
CA VAL A 96 -11.42 -28.16 1.29
C VAL A 96 -12.14 -28.90 0.17
N ASP A 97 -12.87 -29.96 0.53
CA ASP A 97 -13.82 -30.69 -0.32
C ASP A 97 -13.36 -30.97 -1.75
N THR A 98 -12.20 -31.62 -1.88
CA THR A 98 -11.72 -32.14 -3.17
C THR A 98 -11.70 -33.66 -3.12
N GLU A 99 -12.35 -34.31 -4.08
CA GLU A 99 -12.18 -35.75 -4.31
C GLU A 99 -10.70 -36.05 -4.59
N PRO A 100 -10.21 -37.28 -4.35
CA PRO A 100 -8.87 -37.69 -4.76
C PRO A 100 -8.72 -37.51 -6.27
N VAL A 101 -7.87 -36.58 -6.70
CA VAL A 101 -7.60 -36.30 -8.11
C VAL A 101 -6.13 -36.55 -8.38
N GLU A 102 -5.87 -37.41 -9.36
CA GLU A 102 -4.53 -37.66 -9.89
C GLU A 102 -4.12 -36.52 -10.83
N ILE A 103 -2.93 -35.98 -10.63
CA ILE A 103 -2.38 -34.90 -11.44
C ILE A 103 -1.13 -35.35 -12.20
N ASN A 104 -1.00 -34.82 -13.42
CA ASN A 104 0.18 -34.93 -14.26
C ASN A 104 0.71 -33.52 -14.51
N PHE A 105 1.84 -33.17 -13.90
CA PHE A 105 2.41 -31.83 -13.96
C PHE A 105 3.92 -31.92 -14.12
N SER A 106 4.46 -31.34 -15.19
CA SER A 106 5.89 -31.21 -15.41
C SER A 106 6.21 -29.76 -15.71
N ALA A 107 7.15 -29.19 -14.95
CA ALA A 107 7.59 -27.83 -15.17
C ALA A 107 9.07 -27.67 -14.83
N ASP A 108 9.76 -26.91 -15.68
CA ASP A 108 11.18 -26.65 -15.55
C ASP A 108 11.44 -25.21 -15.14
N ASN A 109 12.34 -25.03 -14.17
CA ASN A 109 12.82 -23.73 -13.74
C ASN A 109 11.66 -22.77 -13.36
N ILE A 110 10.80 -23.17 -12.43
CA ILE A 110 9.68 -22.34 -11.93
C ILE A 110 9.80 -22.09 -10.43
N THR A 111 9.20 -21.02 -9.90
CA THR A 111 9.20 -20.78 -8.45
C THR A 111 8.20 -21.70 -7.73
N LEU A 112 8.39 -21.95 -6.43
CA LEU A 112 7.46 -22.81 -5.67
C LEU A 112 6.01 -22.28 -5.70
N LEU A 113 5.84 -20.96 -5.56
CA LEU A 113 4.53 -20.33 -5.64
C LEU A 113 3.91 -20.51 -7.03
N GLN A 114 4.68 -20.32 -8.10
CA GLN A 114 4.22 -20.54 -9.47
C GLN A 114 3.84 -22.00 -9.72
N ALA A 115 4.62 -22.96 -9.22
CA ALA A 115 4.31 -24.39 -9.33
C ALA A 115 2.94 -24.70 -8.71
N MET A 116 2.74 -24.19 -7.50
CA MET A 116 1.50 -24.36 -6.76
C MET A 116 0.31 -23.70 -7.47
N GLU A 117 0.45 -22.46 -7.95
CA GLU A 117 -0.59 -21.75 -8.70
C GLU A 117 -1.02 -22.49 -9.98
N LEU A 118 -0.05 -23.04 -10.72
CA LEU A 118 -0.32 -23.79 -11.94
C LEU A 118 -1.03 -25.13 -11.65
N ILE A 119 -0.63 -25.82 -10.58
CA ILE A 119 -1.25 -27.08 -10.17
C ILE A 119 -2.70 -26.86 -9.71
N ILE A 120 -2.92 -25.84 -8.88
CA ILE A 120 -4.25 -25.47 -8.36
C ILE A 120 -5.14 -24.96 -9.50
N GLY A 121 -4.62 -24.04 -10.32
CA GLY A 121 -5.35 -23.46 -11.45
C GLY A 121 -5.68 -24.48 -12.54
N GLY A 122 -4.81 -25.48 -12.76
CA GLY A 122 -5.05 -26.57 -13.71
C GLY A 122 -6.25 -27.46 -13.34
N GLN A 123 -6.65 -27.49 -12.07
CA GLN A 123 -7.82 -28.22 -11.58
C GLN A 123 -9.05 -27.32 -11.37
N GLY A 124 -9.00 -26.06 -11.80
CA GLY A 124 -10.08 -25.08 -11.57
C GLY A 124 -10.26 -24.71 -10.10
N LEU A 125 -9.26 -24.99 -9.26
CA LEU A 125 -9.22 -24.58 -7.87
C LEU A 125 -8.61 -23.17 -7.78
N THR A 126 -8.83 -22.51 -6.65
CA THR A 126 -8.12 -21.28 -6.29
C THR A 126 -7.60 -21.43 -4.85
N TYR A 127 -6.84 -20.44 -4.38
CA TYR A 127 -6.29 -20.44 -3.04
C TYR A 127 -6.50 -19.09 -2.36
N LEU A 128 -6.63 -19.13 -1.04
CA LEU A 128 -6.66 -17.94 -0.19
C LEU A 128 -5.58 -18.08 0.86
N GLN A 129 -4.73 -17.05 0.96
CA GLN A 129 -3.60 -17.04 1.89
C GLN A 129 -3.85 -16.04 3.03
N ASN A 130 -3.68 -16.51 4.26
CA ASN A 130 -3.68 -15.67 5.46
C ASN A 130 -2.47 -16.02 6.34
N GLY A 131 -1.41 -15.22 6.22
CA GLY A 131 -0.15 -15.47 6.91
C GLY A 131 0.50 -16.79 6.48
N GLN A 132 0.67 -17.71 7.43
CA GLN A 132 1.28 -19.02 7.23
C GLN A 132 0.29 -20.09 6.73
N ILE A 133 -1.01 -19.82 6.79
CA ILE A 133 -2.05 -20.78 6.39
C ILE A 133 -2.56 -20.43 5.00
N MET A 134 -2.66 -21.45 4.15
CA MET A 134 -3.21 -21.37 2.81
C MET A 134 -4.35 -22.36 2.64
N VAL A 135 -5.52 -21.86 2.27
CA VAL A 135 -6.70 -22.69 2.03
C VAL A 135 -6.92 -22.83 0.53
N VAL A 136 -7.02 -24.08 0.05
CA VAL A 136 -7.16 -24.42 -1.38
C VAL A 136 -8.50 -25.11 -1.60
N GLY A 137 -9.26 -24.66 -2.61
CA GLY A 137 -10.59 -25.20 -2.90
C GLY A 137 -11.18 -24.61 -4.17
N THR A 138 -12.39 -25.03 -4.53
CA THR A 138 -13.08 -24.44 -5.68
C THR A 138 -13.47 -22.98 -5.37
N PRO A 139 -13.53 -22.07 -6.36
CA PRO A 139 -13.89 -20.67 -6.13
C PRO A 139 -15.22 -20.48 -5.40
N GLY A 140 -16.21 -21.34 -5.65
CA GLY A 140 -17.51 -21.29 -4.97
C GLY A 140 -17.44 -21.73 -3.50
N VAL A 141 -16.66 -22.77 -3.19
CA VAL A 141 -16.46 -23.29 -1.83
C VAL A 141 -15.56 -22.37 -1.03
N LEU A 142 -14.56 -21.73 -1.63
CA LEU A 142 -13.71 -20.75 -0.94
C LEU A 142 -14.45 -19.44 -0.63
N GLN A 143 -15.36 -19.00 -1.49
CA GLN A 143 -16.23 -17.86 -1.18
C GLN A 143 -17.22 -18.16 -0.04
N GLN A 144 -17.65 -19.41 0.14
CA GLN A 144 -18.51 -19.82 1.25
C GLN A 144 -17.69 -20.07 2.53
N ASN A 145 -16.60 -20.82 2.46
CA ASN A 145 -15.81 -21.26 3.63
C ASN A 145 -14.81 -20.23 4.17
N PHE A 146 -14.44 -19.19 3.42
CA PHE A 146 -13.62 -18.10 3.96
C PHE A 146 -14.39 -17.25 5.01
N PHE A 147 -15.72 -17.35 5.00
CA PHE A 147 -16.62 -16.73 5.97
C PHE A 147 -17.28 -17.72 6.94
N ASP A 148 -17.05 -19.03 6.80
CA ASP A 148 -17.60 -20.06 7.71
C ASP A 148 -16.90 -20.15 9.08
N GLN A 149 -16.12 -19.13 9.45
CA GLN A 149 -15.90 -18.86 10.87
C GLN A 149 -17.08 -18.07 11.42
N MET A 150 -18.28 -18.66 11.39
CA MET A 150 -19.37 -18.19 12.24
C MET A 150 -19.03 -18.55 13.69
N ILE A 151 -18.25 -17.67 14.32
CA ILE A 151 -17.80 -17.86 15.70
C ILE A 151 -18.90 -17.32 16.61
N LEU A 152 -19.34 -18.14 17.55
CA LEU A 152 -20.24 -17.70 18.61
C LEU A 152 -19.40 -17.03 19.71
N THR A 153 -19.57 -15.72 19.88
CA THR A 153 -18.88 -14.94 20.92
C THR A 153 -19.86 -14.41 21.94
N ARG A 154 -19.48 -14.51 23.22
CA ARG A 154 -20.22 -13.95 24.35
C ARG A 154 -19.77 -12.52 24.63
N PHE A 155 -20.69 -11.58 24.67
CA PHE A 155 -20.45 -10.21 25.12
C PHE A 155 -21.21 -9.93 26.42
N SER A 156 -20.52 -9.32 27.38
CA SER A 156 -21.08 -8.89 28.66
C SER A 156 -21.29 -7.38 28.61
N LEU A 157 -22.49 -6.93 28.99
CA LEU A 157 -22.93 -5.54 28.96
C LEU A 157 -23.07 -5.01 30.39
N TYR A 158 -22.75 -3.73 30.61
CA TYR A 158 -22.73 -3.11 31.94
C TYR A 158 -23.85 -2.08 32.15
N HIS A 159 -24.10 -1.26 31.14
CA HIS A 159 -24.99 -0.09 31.21
C HIS A 159 -26.20 -0.21 30.29
N VAL A 160 -26.08 -0.92 29.16
CA VAL A 160 -27.12 -1.03 28.13
C VAL A 160 -27.73 -2.44 28.09
N PRO A 161 -29.07 -2.59 27.99
CA PRO A 161 -29.71 -3.90 27.90
C PRO A 161 -29.45 -4.58 26.54
N ALA A 162 -29.41 -5.90 26.56
CA ALA A 162 -29.09 -6.75 25.40
C ALA A 162 -30.07 -6.56 24.23
N GLU A 163 -31.35 -6.27 24.50
CA GLU A 163 -32.34 -6.07 23.43
C GLU A 163 -32.08 -4.79 22.64
N THR A 164 -31.69 -3.70 23.30
CA THR A 164 -31.32 -2.45 22.62
C THR A 164 -30.06 -2.63 21.77
N ILE A 165 -29.07 -3.39 22.25
CA ILE A 165 -27.88 -3.73 21.46
C ILE A 165 -28.26 -4.57 20.23
N LYS A 166 -29.17 -5.54 20.38
CA LYS A 166 -29.67 -6.35 19.27
C LYS A 166 -30.36 -5.50 18.21
N GLU A 167 -31.19 -4.54 18.60
CA GLU A 167 -31.82 -3.58 17.68
C GLU A 167 -30.77 -2.75 16.94
N LEU A 168 -29.74 -2.25 17.64
CA LEU A 168 -28.64 -1.50 17.03
C LEU A 168 -27.83 -2.34 16.04
N ILE A 169 -27.59 -3.62 16.37
CA ILE A 169 -26.91 -4.53 15.45
C ILE A 169 -27.78 -4.80 14.22
N GLY A 170 -29.10 -4.93 14.39
CA GLY A 170 -30.05 -5.01 13.28
C GLY A 170 -30.03 -3.75 12.41
N ALA A 171 -30.01 -2.56 13.02
CA ALA A 171 -29.90 -1.28 12.31
C ALA A 171 -28.56 -1.11 11.57
N LEU A 172 -27.48 -1.72 12.09
CA LEU A 172 -26.20 -1.84 11.39
C LEU A 172 -26.29 -2.73 10.15
N GLY A 173 -27.41 -3.41 9.86
CA GLY A 173 -27.60 -4.16 8.62
C GLY A 173 -26.59 -5.29 8.42
N VAL A 174 -26.08 -5.85 9.53
CA VAL A 174 -25.15 -6.96 9.51
C VAL A 174 -25.95 -8.25 9.46
N GLU A 175 -25.75 -9.06 8.41
CA GLU A 175 -26.31 -10.41 8.36
C GLU A 175 -25.62 -11.29 9.41
N GLN A 176 -26.27 -11.48 10.55
CA GLN A 176 -25.75 -12.30 11.64
C GLN A 176 -26.88 -12.95 12.44
N VAL A 177 -26.56 -14.06 13.10
CA VAL A 177 -27.47 -14.73 14.04
C VAL A 177 -27.12 -14.23 15.45
N SER A 178 -27.83 -13.20 15.93
CA SER A 178 -27.75 -12.78 17.33
C SER A 178 -28.76 -13.56 18.17
N ILE A 179 -28.28 -14.29 19.17
CA ILE A 179 -29.11 -15.02 20.12
C ILE A 179 -29.12 -14.21 21.43
N THR A 180 -30.25 -13.58 21.75
CA THR A 180 -30.50 -13.02 23.08
C THR A 180 -31.17 -14.09 23.95
N VAL A 181 -30.75 -14.16 25.22
CA VAL A 181 -31.36 -15.09 26.19
C VAL A 181 -32.19 -14.25 27.15
N ASP A 182 -33.52 -14.43 27.14
CA ASP A 182 -34.48 -13.65 27.96
C ASP A 182 -34.16 -13.66 29.47
N THR A 183 -33.44 -14.68 29.94
CA THR A 183 -33.06 -14.86 31.34
C THR A 183 -31.94 -13.91 31.80
N ASN A 184 -31.15 -13.33 30.88
CA ASN A 184 -30.06 -12.42 31.24
C ASN A 184 -29.98 -11.21 30.30
N GLN A 185 -30.64 -10.12 30.72
CA GLN A 185 -30.75 -8.87 29.98
C GLN A 185 -29.42 -8.11 29.78
N ARG A 186 -28.29 -8.59 30.34
CA ARG A 186 -26.97 -7.96 30.25
C ARG A 186 -25.94 -8.81 29.51
N LEU A 187 -26.41 -9.83 28.80
CA LEU A 187 -25.53 -10.77 28.13
C LEU A 187 -26.11 -11.09 26.75
N ILE A 188 -25.29 -10.94 25.72
CA ILE A 188 -25.67 -11.22 24.34
C ILE A 188 -24.67 -12.21 23.72
N TRP A 189 -25.20 -13.21 23.03
CA TRP A 189 -24.41 -14.13 22.25
C TRP A 189 -24.57 -13.76 20.78
N VAL A 190 -23.45 -13.53 20.10
CA VAL A 190 -23.45 -13.13 18.70
C VAL A 190 -22.66 -14.14 17.90
N GLN A 191 -23.31 -14.70 16.89
CA GLN A 191 -22.69 -15.59 15.93
C GLN A 191 -22.49 -14.84 14.62
N GLY A 192 -21.24 -14.74 14.18
CA GLY A 192 -20.88 -14.06 12.94
C GLY A 192 -19.41 -14.24 12.60
N THR A 193 -18.99 -13.67 11.48
CA THR A 193 -17.59 -13.67 11.04
C THR A 193 -16.71 -12.85 11.97
N ALA A 194 -15.39 -13.08 11.95
CA ALA A 194 -14.45 -12.31 12.78
C ALA A 194 -14.54 -10.79 12.54
N GLN A 195 -14.78 -10.36 11.30
CA GLN A 195 -14.97 -8.94 10.95
C GLN A 195 -16.24 -8.37 11.59
N VAL A 196 -17.35 -9.11 11.51
CA VAL A 196 -18.63 -8.75 12.13
C VAL A 196 -18.49 -8.67 13.66
N LEU A 197 -17.87 -9.67 14.28
CA LEU A 197 -17.67 -9.69 15.74
C LEU A 197 -16.79 -8.54 16.24
N LYS A 198 -15.79 -8.14 15.45
CA LYS A 198 -14.98 -6.95 15.74
C LYS A 198 -15.84 -5.69 15.71
N LYS A 199 -16.69 -5.54 14.70
CA LYS A 199 -17.60 -4.39 14.58
C LYS A 199 -18.66 -4.34 15.68
N VAL A 200 -19.22 -5.49 16.05
CA VAL A 200 -20.14 -5.60 17.21
C VAL A 200 -19.44 -5.22 18.50
N ARG A 201 -18.18 -5.62 18.69
CA ARG A 201 -17.37 -5.21 19.85
C ARG A 201 -17.15 -3.69 19.88
N GLU A 202 -16.79 -3.10 18.74
CA GLU A 202 -16.63 -1.64 18.60
C GLU A 202 -17.94 -0.91 18.95
N LEU A 203 -19.08 -1.38 18.44
CA LEU A 203 -20.40 -0.84 18.79
C LEU A 203 -20.66 -0.91 20.29
N ILE A 204 -20.50 -2.10 20.89
CA ILE A 204 -20.73 -2.28 22.34
C ILE A 204 -19.82 -1.36 23.13
N TYR A 205 -18.55 -1.22 22.77
CA TYR A 205 -17.63 -0.32 23.47
C TYR A 205 -18.02 1.15 23.37
N THR A 206 -18.50 1.60 22.19
CA THR A 206 -18.93 2.98 21.98
C THR A 206 -20.26 3.29 22.70
N VAL A 207 -21.15 2.31 22.76
CA VAL A 207 -22.52 2.47 23.27
C VAL A 207 -22.65 2.13 24.75
N ASP A 208 -21.93 1.15 25.27
CA ASP A 208 -22.04 0.66 26.65
C ASP A 208 -21.23 1.53 27.64
N THR A 209 -21.65 2.79 27.79
CA THR A 209 -21.03 3.78 28.69
C THR A 209 -22.02 4.28 29.74
N GLU A 210 -21.53 4.90 30.82
CA GLU A 210 -22.38 5.41 31.91
C GLU A 210 -23.45 6.40 31.43
N ASP A 211 -23.15 7.20 30.41
CA ASP A 211 -24.05 8.21 29.86
C ASP A 211 -25.23 7.59 29.10
N SER A 212 -25.05 6.41 28.51
CA SER A 212 -26.08 5.69 27.75
C SER A 212 -27.23 5.17 28.62
N ARG A 213 -27.13 5.33 29.95
CA ARG A 213 -28.21 5.04 30.90
C ARG A 213 -29.39 6.01 30.82
N LEU A 214 -29.18 7.20 30.25
CA LEU A 214 -30.17 8.28 30.24
C LEU A 214 -31.01 8.29 28.97
N SER A 215 -30.36 8.22 27.80
CA SER A 215 -31.01 8.04 26.50
C SER A 215 -30.00 7.48 25.51
N LEU A 216 -30.50 6.70 24.55
CA LEU A 216 -29.69 5.97 23.58
C LEU A 216 -30.21 6.25 22.17
N ASP A 217 -30.26 7.54 21.88
CA ASP A 217 -30.66 8.07 20.58
C ASP A 217 -29.45 8.04 19.64
N TYR A 218 -29.67 7.69 18.39
CA TYR A 218 -28.63 7.66 17.37
C TYR A 218 -29.15 8.23 16.06
N LYS A 219 -28.22 8.72 15.24
CA LYS A 219 -28.51 9.14 13.87
C LYS A 219 -27.59 8.42 12.89
N ILE A 220 -28.16 8.04 11.75
CA ILE A 220 -27.45 7.37 10.66
C ILE A 220 -27.20 8.38 9.56
N LEU A 221 -25.98 8.37 9.05
CA LEU A 221 -25.54 9.12 7.88
C LEU A 221 -25.10 8.12 6.81
N THR A 222 -25.75 8.14 5.65
CA THR A 222 -25.44 7.27 4.51
C THR A 222 -24.61 8.05 3.50
N LEU A 223 -23.43 7.53 3.18
CA LEU A 223 -22.49 8.07 2.21
C LEU A 223 -22.57 7.26 0.91
N HIS A 224 -22.32 7.90 -0.23
CA HIS A 224 -22.39 7.28 -1.55
C HIS A 224 -21.04 7.28 -2.26
N GLN A 225 -20.23 8.32 -2.10
CA GLN A 225 -19.00 8.52 -2.88
C GLN A 225 -17.75 8.60 -2.00
N ILE A 226 -17.88 9.12 -0.78
CA ILE A 226 -16.76 9.27 0.17
C ILE A 226 -16.72 8.08 1.14
N PRO A 227 -15.53 7.51 1.42
CA PRO A 227 -15.39 6.50 2.47
C PRO A 227 -15.64 7.10 3.87
N THR A 228 -16.17 6.30 4.79
CA THR A 228 -16.55 6.75 6.14
C THR A 228 -15.39 7.39 6.92
N ASP A 229 -14.17 6.89 6.78
CA ASP A 229 -12.97 7.48 7.38
C ASP A 229 -12.74 8.93 6.94
N ARG A 230 -12.88 9.18 5.63
CA ARG A 230 -12.67 10.50 5.06
C ARG A 230 -13.78 11.47 5.48
N ALA A 231 -15.01 11.01 5.56
CA ALA A 231 -16.11 11.84 6.05
C ALA A 231 -15.86 12.33 7.48
N VAL A 232 -15.32 11.48 8.36
CA VAL A 232 -14.94 11.87 9.74
C VAL A 232 -13.83 12.92 9.74
N GLU A 233 -12.80 12.77 8.90
CA GLU A 233 -11.73 13.76 8.77
C GLU A 233 -12.25 15.13 8.28
N LEU A 234 -13.12 15.12 7.27
CA LEU A 234 -13.72 16.33 6.74
C LEU A 234 -14.57 17.05 7.80
N LEU A 235 -15.40 16.31 8.54
CA LEU A 235 -16.17 16.86 9.65
C LEU A 235 -15.26 17.50 10.72
N LYS A 236 -14.16 16.82 11.07
CA LYS A 236 -13.16 17.37 11.98
C LYS A 236 -12.52 18.66 11.47
N SER A 237 -12.20 18.74 10.17
CA SER A 237 -11.63 19.94 9.54
C SER A 237 -12.57 21.15 9.59
N ILE A 238 -13.88 20.89 9.60
CA ILE A 238 -14.95 21.89 9.69
C ILE A 238 -15.23 22.28 11.16
N GLY A 239 -14.59 21.61 12.12
CA GLY A 239 -14.77 21.84 13.56
C GLY A 239 -15.89 21.02 14.20
N ILE A 240 -16.39 19.98 13.50
CA ILE A 240 -17.37 19.02 14.03
C ILE A 240 -16.61 17.76 14.44
N GLU A 241 -16.31 17.63 15.72
CA GLU A 241 -15.66 16.44 16.26
C GLU A 241 -16.70 15.42 16.72
N LEU A 242 -16.68 14.24 16.10
CA LEU A 242 -17.48 13.10 16.52
C LEU A 242 -16.74 12.38 17.66
N LYS A 243 -17.35 12.38 18.86
CA LYS A 243 -16.81 11.71 20.05
C LYS A 243 -17.23 10.25 20.10
N ARG A 244 -18.48 9.94 19.70
CA ARG A 244 -19.05 8.59 19.72
C ARG A 244 -19.71 8.26 18.39
N TYR A 245 -19.01 7.47 17.59
CA TYR A 245 -19.50 7.01 16.31
C TYR A 245 -19.06 5.58 16.01
N VAL A 246 -19.78 4.94 15.11
CA VAL A 246 -19.47 3.61 14.57
C VAL A 246 -19.51 3.70 13.05
N GLN A 247 -18.45 3.22 12.40
CA GLN A 247 -18.34 3.17 10.94
C GLN A 247 -18.65 1.77 10.43
N LEU A 248 -19.50 1.70 9.42
CA LEU A 248 -19.83 0.45 8.75
C LEU A 248 -20.00 0.69 7.26
N ASP A 249 -19.02 0.25 6.47
CA ASP A 249 -18.96 0.44 5.03
C ASP A 249 -19.19 1.90 4.63
N ASN A 250 -20.38 2.22 4.13
CA ASN A 250 -20.81 3.54 3.70
C ASN A 250 -21.76 4.24 4.70
N ARG A 251 -21.97 3.67 5.88
CA ARG A 251 -22.84 4.23 6.93
C ARG A 251 -22.02 4.66 8.13
N LEU A 252 -22.33 5.84 8.63
CA LEU A 252 -21.79 6.38 9.86
C LEU A 252 -22.92 6.52 10.88
N MET A 253 -22.83 5.79 11.98
CA MET A 253 -23.75 5.93 13.12
C MET A 253 -23.15 6.88 14.14
N VAL A 254 -23.88 7.93 14.50
CA VAL A 254 -23.45 8.94 15.47
C VAL A 254 -24.35 8.89 16.68
N PHE A 255 -23.75 8.78 17.86
CA PHE A 255 -24.42 8.69 19.16
C PHE A 255 -24.29 9.99 19.99
N ASP A 256 -23.64 11.00 19.42
CA ASP A 256 -23.42 12.30 20.08
C ASP A 256 -24.69 13.14 20.09
N SER A 257 -25.42 13.11 21.21
CA SER A 257 -26.67 13.86 21.40
C SER A 257 -26.51 15.38 21.27
N GLU A 258 -25.30 15.90 21.52
CA GLU A 258 -24.95 17.32 21.31
C GLU A 258 -25.10 17.75 19.84
N LEU A 259 -24.96 16.83 18.89
CA LEU A 259 -25.03 17.11 17.46
C LEU A 259 -26.44 16.97 16.88
N PHE A 260 -27.36 16.33 17.60
CA PHE A 260 -28.72 16.06 17.11
C PHE A 260 -29.54 17.32 16.81
N PRO A 261 -29.46 18.42 17.58
CA PRO A 261 -30.17 19.66 17.25
C PRO A 261 -29.75 20.28 15.92
N ARG A 262 -28.52 20.01 15.46
CA ARG A 262 -27.95 20.54 14.20
C ARG A 262 -27.80 19.45 13.14
N TRP A 263 -28.43 18.29 13.33
CA TRP A 263 -28.21 17.12 12.48
C TRP A 263 -28.61 17.35 11.01
N GLU A 264 -29.66 18.14 10.78
CA GLU A 264 -30.09 18.49 9.43
C GLU A 264 -28.98 19.24 8.68
N GLU A 265 -28.35 20.25 9.33
CA GLU A 265 -27.24 21.01 8.78
C GLU A 265 -26.04 20.10 8.47
N ILE A 266 -25.71 19.20 9.38
CA ILE A 266 -24.60 18.24 9.22
C ILE A 266 -24.88 17.32 8.03
N THR A 267 -26.11 16.83 7.89
CA THR A 267 -26.49 15.93 6.80
C THR A 267 -26.41 16.65 5.46
N THR A 268 -26.89 17.89 5.37
CA THR A 268 -26.77 18.69 4.14
C THR A 268 -25.31 18.97 3.78
N LEU A 269 -24.49 19.35 4.76
CA LEU A 269 -23.06 19.62 4.54
C LEU A 269 -22.34 18.36 4.04
N VAL A 270 -22.62 17.21 4.66
CA VAL A 270 -22.00 15.95 4.23
C VAL A 270 -22.46 15.58 2.82
N ASN A 271 -23.74 15.73 2.49
CA ASN A 271 -24.24 15.44 1.14
C ASN A 271 -23.62 16.36 0.08
N ASP A 272 -23.43 17.64 0.40
CA ASP A 272 -22.74 18.59 -0.48
C ASP A 272 -21.26 18.22 -0.67
N LEU A 273 -20.63 17.68 0.38
CA LEU A 273 -19.24 17.18 0.32
C LEU A 273 -19.16 15.84 -0.42
N ASP A 274 -20.15 14.97 -0.30
CA ASP A 274 -20.29 13.63 -0.91
C ASP A 274 -20.55 13.68 -2.43
N GLY A 275 -19.99 14.68 -3.11
CA GLY A 275 -19.96 14.83 -4.57
C GLY A 275 -18.65 14.34 -5.19
N GLN A 276 -18.65 14.22 -6.53
CA GLN A 276 -17.61 13.53 -7.32
C GLN A 276 -16.19 14.11 -7.21
N ALA A 277 -16.03 15.28 -6.58
CA ALA A 277 -14.76 15.96 -6.37
C ALA A 277 -13.96 15.43 -5.17
N SER A 278 -14.52 14.51 -4.37
CA SER A 278 -13.94 14.08 -3.09
C SER A 278 -13.10 12.80 -3.16
N VAL A 279 -12.78 12.30 -4.37
CA VAL A 279 -11.77 11.25 -4.55
C VAL A 279 -10.39 11.86 -4.32
N GLU A 280 -9.72 11.48 -3.22
CA GLU A 280 -8.40 12.03 -2.85
C GLU A 280 -7.35 11.85 -3.94
N GLN A 281 -7.41 10.72 -4.64
CA GLN A 281 -6.42 10.30 -5.62
C GLN A 281 -7.12 9.68 -6.83
N LYS A 282 -7.00 10.35 -7.98
CA LYS A 282 -7.42 9.81 -9.26
C LYS A 282 -6.25 9.08 -9.90
N VAL A 283 -6.51 7.85 -10.35
CA VAL A 283 -5.54 7.06 -11.11
C VAL A 283 -5.84 7.24 -12.60
N PHE A 284 -4.82 7.61 -13.38
CA PHE A 284 -4.91 7.57 -14.83
C PHE A 284 -3.64 7.00 -15.45
N VAL A 285 -3.81 6.35 -16.60
CA VAL A 285 -2.70 5.83 -17.41
C VAL A 285 -2.40 6.83 -18.52
N TYR A 286 -1.13 7.21 -18.66
CA TYR A 286 -0.65 8.09 -19.72
C TYR A 286 0.30 7.33 -20.64
N GLN A 287 0.01 7.34 -21.95
CA GLN A 287 0.86 6.75 -22.97
C GLN A 287 1.77 7.81 -23.61
N LEU A 288 3.07 7.61 -23.45
CA LEU A 288 4.16 8.43 -23.97
C LEU A 288 4.51 7.97 -25.39
N LYS A 289 4.88 8.91 -26.26
CA LYS A 289 5.23 8.63 -27.67
C LYS A 289 6.73 8.67 -27.90
N ASN A 290 7.41 9.64 -27.30
CA ASN A 290 8.78 10.00 -27.60
C ASN A 290 9.75 9.72 -26.45
N ILE A 291 9.29 9.77 -25.20
CA ILE A 291 10.12 9.53 -24.01
C ILE A 291 9.74 8.21 -23.29
N THR A 292 10.67 7.69 -22.49
CA THR A 292 10.45 6.50 -21.66
C THR A 292 9.75 6.84 -20.35
N ALA A 293 9.01 5.90 -19.80
CA ALA A 293 8.25 6.05 -18.56
C ALA A 293 9.16 6.39 -17.37
N GLY A 294 10.33 5.74 -17.26
CA GLY A 294 11.31 6.05 -16.22
C GLY A 294 11.86 7.46 -16.32
N TYR A 295 12.14 7.95 -17.54
CA TYR A 295 12.59 9.33 -17.74
C TYR A 295 11.48 10.34 -17.42
N ALA A 296 10.26 10.06 -17.88
CA ALA A 296 9.09 10.90 -17.59
C ALA A 296 8.83 11.01 -16.09
N ALA A 297 8.87 9.90 -15.34
CA ALA A 297 8.71 9.87 -13.89
C ALA A 297 9.77 10.71 -13.17
N LYS A 298 11.06 10.52 -13.51
CA LYS A 298 12.17 11.31 -12.93
C LYS A 298 12.01 12.79 -13.21
N ARG A 299 11.60 13.15 -14.42
CA ARG A 299 11.44 14.56 -14.80
C ARG A 299 10.22 15.18 -14.13
N LEU A 300 9.11 14.45 -14.04
CA LEU A 300 7.89 14.90 -13.37
C LEU A 300 8.11 15.14 -11.87
N ALA A 301 8.92 14.31 -11.21
CA ALA A 301 9.34 14.53 -9.82
C ALA A 301 10.08 15.88 -9.62
N GLN A 302 10.75 16.39 -10.68
CA GLN A 302 11.44 17.68 -10.62
C GLN A 302 10.52 18.89 -10.83
N PHE A 303 9.27 18.70 -11.24
CA PHE A 303 8.33 19.81 -11.43
C PHE A 303 7.76 20.35 -10.11
N HIS A 304 8.14 19.76 -8.96
CA HIS A 304 7.75 20.21 -7.62
C HIS A 304 6.23 20.38 -7.43
N PHE A 305 5.45 19.38 -7.86
CA PHE A 305 4.00 19.35 -7.63
C PHE A 305 3.60 18.97 -6.17
N GLY A 306 4.55 18.93 -5.23
CA GLY A 306 4.38 18.40 -3.88
C GLY A 306 4.49 16.87 -3.78
N ASP A 307 4.40 16.32 -2.56
CA ASP A 307 4.43 14.87 -2.27
C ASP A 307 3.12 14.14 -2.64
N GLU A 308 2.17 14.86 -3.25
CA GLU A 308 0.82 14.39 -3.54
C GLU A 308 0.72 13.57 -4.83
N ILE A 309 1.77 13.57 -5.66
CA ILE A 309 1.81 12.83 -6.93
C ILE A 309 2.68 11.59 -6.78
N LYS A 310 2.07 10.42 -6.98
CA LYS A 310 2.81 9.16 -7.08
C LYS A 310 2.78 8.67 -8.52
N THR A 311 3.95 8.39 -9.06
CA THR A 311 4.08 7.78 -10.39
C THR A 311 4.51 6.34 -10.21
N ILE A 312 3.84 5.42 -10.90
CA ILE A 312 4.17 4.01 -10.93
C ILE A 312 4.58 3.67 -12.35
N THR A 313 5.80 3.17 -12.48
CA THR A 313 6.32 2.59 -13.71
C THR A 313 6.19 1.06 -13.61
N ASN A 314 5.90 0.40 -14.74
CA ASN A 314 5.92 -1.06 -14.79
C ASN A 314 7.35 -1.61 -14.59
N ASN A 315 7.49 -2.94 -14.42
CA ASN A 315 8.75 -3.66 -14.13
C ASN A 315 9.95 -3.32 -15.03
N TYR A 316 9.75 -2.64 -16.16
CA TYR A 316 10.79 -2.24 -17.10
C TYR A 316 10.71 -0.73 -17.44
N GLU A 317 11.10 0.11 -16.47
CA GLU A 317 11.03 1.58 -16.56
C GLU A 317 11.84 2.18 -17.74
N LYS A 318 12.88 1.48 -18.19
CA LYS A 318 13.79 1.93 -19.26
C LYS A 318 13.20 1.83 -20.66
N PHE A 319 12.15 1.02 -20.84
CA PHE A 319 11.54 0.73 -22.14
C PHE A 319 10.04 0.98 -22.16
N GLY A 320 9.40 0.94 -20.99
CA GLY A 320 7.98 1.24 -20.86
C GLY A 320 7.65 2.62 -21.41
N ARG A 321 6.56 2.71 -22.17
CA ARG A 321 5.98 3.98 -22.64
C ARG A 321 4.68 4.32 -21.93
N GLU A 322 4.35 3.54 -20.90
CA GLU A 322 3.15 3.73 -20.10
C GLU A 322 3.56 4.18 -18.72
N LEU A 323 2.93 5.25 -18.26
CA LEU A 323 3.12 5.80 -16.94
C LEU A 323 1.76 5.83 -16.23
N LEU A 324 1.68 5.16 -15.09
CA LEU A 324 0.51 5.24 -14.23
C LEU A 324 0.74 6.37 -13.22
N VAL A 325 -0.20 7.32 -13.19
CA VAL A 325 -0.11 8.50 -12.35
C VAL A 325 -1.28 8.50 -11.36
N LEU A 326 -0.94 8.61 -10.08
CA LEU A 326 -1.86 8.87 -9.00
C LEU A 326 -1.69 10.34 -8.62
N CYS A 327 -2.74 11.13 -8.82
CA CYS A 327 -2.74 12.51 -8.38
C CYS A 327 -4.14 12.94 -7.94
N PRO A 328 -4.24 13.99 -7.12
CA PRO A 328 -5.52 14.63 -6.84
C PRO A 328 -6.23 15.08 -8.13
N PRO A 329 -7.57 15.03 -8.18
CA PRO A 329 -8.33 15.34 -9.39
C PRO A 329 -8.11 16.77 -9.89
N TYR A 330 -7.84 17.72 -8.98
CA TYR A 330 -7.59 19.12 -9.35
C TYR A 330 -6.23 19.34 -10.06
N LEU A 331 -5.26 18.43 -9.90
CA LEU A 331 -3.96 18.51 -10.56
C LEU A 331 -3.89 17.78 -11.90
N GLU A 332 -4.88 16.94 -12.23
CA GLU A 332 -4.82 16.08 -13.43
C GLU A 332 -4.52 16.89 -14.70
N THR A 333 -5.23 18.00 -14.93
CA THR A 333 -5.06 18.83 -16.13
C THR A 333 -3.66 19.42 -16.23
N THR A 334 -3.10 19.86 -15.09
CA THR A 334 -1.75 20.43 -15.00
C THR A 334 -0.69 19.36 -15.22
N VAL A 335 -0.88 18.18 -14.63
CA VAL A 335 0.05 17.05 -14.79
C VAL A 335 0.03 16.54 -16.22
N ARG A 336 -1.15 16.44 -16.83
CA ARG A 336 -1.31 16.04 -18.22
C ARG A 336 -0.66 17.04 -19.18
N SER A 337 -0.83 18.34 -18.95
CA SER A 337 -0.17 19.36 -19.78
C SER A 337 1.36 19.35 -19.61
N ALA A 338 1.86 19.11 -18.39
CA ALA A 338 3.29 18.93 -18.14
C ALA A 338 3.84 17.70 -18.86
N LEU A 339 3.16 16.55 -18.80
CA LEU A 339 3.54 15.34 -19.53
C LEU A 339 3.57 15.55 -21.05
N VAL A 340 2.58 16.26 -21.61
CA VAL A 340 2.58 16.63 -23.03
C VAL A 340 3.79 17.50 -23.38
N SER A 341 4.13 18.47 -22.53
CA SER A 341 5.29 19.35 -22.76
C SER A 341 6.62 18.59 -22.67
N LEU A 342 6.69 17.54 -21.86
CA LEU A 342 7.86 16.70 -21.70
C LEU A 342 8.04 15.70 -22.83
N ASP A 343 6.93 15.16 -23.37
CA ASP A 343 6.91 14.16 -24.44
C ASP A 343 7.04 14.80 -25.85
N ALA A 344 7.66 15.97 -25.95
CA ALA A 344 7.90 16.64 -27.21
C ALA A 344 9.03 15.99 -28.03
N THR A 345 8.93 16.05 -29.36
CA THR A 345 9.97 15.55 -30.26
C THR A 345 11.25 16.37 -30.09
N ARG A 346 12.31 15.71 -29.62
CA ARG A 346 13.63 16.33 -29.43
C ARG A 346 14.47 16.27 -30.69
N GLN A 347 15.40 17.22 -30.81
CA GLN A 347 16.41 17.17 -31.86
C GLN A 347 17.36 16.01 -31.63
N LYS A 348 17.77 15.35 -32.72
CA LYS A 348 18.77 14.29 -32.68
C LYS A 348 20.14 14.89 -32.41
N THR A 349 20.88 14.29 -31.49
CA THR A 349 22.27 14.68 -31.17
C THR A 349 23.21 13.57 -31.59
N ARG A 350 24.43 13.95 -31.98
CA ARG A 350 25.49 13.01 -32.37
C ARG A 350 26.41 12.81 -31.18
N ILE A 351 26.41 11.61 -30.62
CA ILE A 351 27.16 11.32 -29.39
C ILE A 351 27.99 10.04 -29.61
N PRO A 352 29.31 10.07 -29.34
CA PRO A 352 30.13 8.87 -29.33
C PRO A 352 29.70 7.99 -28.15
N VAL A 353 29.52 6.69 -28.42
CA VAL A 353 29.04 5.70 -27.45
C VAL A 353 30.07 4.63 -27.10
N ASP A 354 30.91 4.22 -28.06
CA ASP A 354 31.94 3.21 -27.83
C ASP A 354 33.16 3.46 -28.73
N THR A 355 34.33 2.99 -28.29
CA THR A 355 35.61 3.13 -28.99
C THR A 355 36.39 1.82 -28.91
N ALA A 356 36.91 1.35 -30.05
CA ALA A 356 37.73 0.13 -30.10
C ALA A 356 38.99 0.36 -30.92
N SER A 357 40.08 -0.28 -30.49
CA SER A 357 41.40 -0.22 -31.12
C SER A 357 41.96 -1.63 -31.35
N GLY A 358 42.72 -1.81 -32.43
CA GLY A 358 43.43 -3.06 -32.74
C GLY A 358 42.91 -3.81 -33.96
N GLU A 359 43.49 -4.98 -34.22
CA GLU A 359 43.13 -5.84 -35.35
C GLU A 359 41.69 -6.38 -35.17
N GLY A 360 40.82 -6.14 -36.16
CA GLY A 360 39.40 -6.52 -36.07
C GLY A 360 38.49 -5.54 -35.31
N ALA A 361 39.00 -4.40 -34.83
CA ALA A 361 38.21 -3.41 -34.09
C ALA A 361 36.95 -2.92 -34.84
N TYR A 362 37.05 -2.74 -36.16
CA TYR A 362 35.89 -2.38 -37.00
C TYR A 362 34.81 -3.46 -37.00
N GLN A 363 35.19 -4.74 -37.10
CA GLN A 363 34.25 -5.86 -37.12
C GLN A 363 33.55 -6.00 -35.77
N SER A 364 34.28 -5.83 -34.67
CA SER A 364 33.73 -5.82 -33.31
C SER A 364 32.70 -4.71 -33.12
N LEU A 365 33.03 -3.47 -33.53
CA LEU A 365 32.08 -2.35 -33.45
C LEU A 365 30.88 -2.55 -34.37
N ASN A 366 31.05 -3.16 -35.54
CA ASN A 366 29.94 -3.46 -36.44
C ASN A 366 29.00 -4.54 -35.87
N ALA A 367 29.53 -5.57 -35.20
CA ALA A 367 28.73 -6.55 -34.50
C ALA A 367 27.97 -5.93 -33.31
N LYS A 368 28.64 -5.10 -32.51
CA LYS A 368 28.01 -4.33 -31.42
C LYS A 368 26.90 -3.41 -31.95
N ARG A 369 27.14 -2.72 -33.07
CA ARG A 369 26.15 -1.88 -33.75
C ARG A 369 24.90 -2.67 -34.14
N SER A 370 25.07 -3.87 -34.70
CA SER A 370 23.95 -4.75 -35.07
C SER A 370 23.11 -5.13 -33.86
N LEU A 371 23.77 -5.61 -32.81
CA LEU A 371 23.11 -6.02 -31.57
C LEU A 371 22.38 -4.86 -30.88
N LEU A 372 23.02 -3.68 -30.81
CA LEU A 372 22.41 -2.49 -30.22
C LEU A 372 21.16 -2.06 -30.97
N SER A 373 21.15 -2.16 -32.30
CA SER A 373 19.97 -1.83 -33.11
C SER A 373 18.80 -2.77 -32.80
N GLU A 374 19.07 -4.07 -32.64
CA GLU A 374 18.07 -5.07 -32.31
C GLU A 374 17.51 -4.90 -30.89
N LEU A 375 18.37 -4.71 -29.89
CA LEU A 375 17.96 -4.58 -28.49
C LEU A 375 17.26 -3.25 -28.18
N SER A 376 17.68 -2.16 -28.80
CA SER A 376 17.09 -0.83 -28.57
C SER A 376 15.89 -0.52 -29.47
N GLY A 377 15.70 -1.26 -30.56
CA GLY A 377 14.72 -0.95 -31.61
C GLY A 377 15.06 0.29 -32.45
N ILE A 378 16.25 0.88 -32.27
CA ILE A 378 16.73 2.02 -33.04
C ILE A 378 17.27 1.51 -34.38
N SER A 379 16.96 2.19 -35.48
CA SER A 379 17.43 1.82 -36.82
C SER A 379 18.97 1.79 -36.91
N LEU A 380 19.52 0.78 -37.60
CA LEU A 380 20.95 0.70 -37.95
C LEU A 380 21.46 1.96 -38.65
N ALA A 381 20.58 2.68 -39.35
CA ALA A 381 20.88 3.92 -40.04
C ALA A 381 21.12 5.10 -39.09
N SER A 382 20.84 4.98 -37.79
CA SER A 382 21.17 6.00 -36.79
C SER A 382 22.56 5.78 -36.16
N PHE A 383 23.20 4.63 -36.43
CA PHE A 383 24.54 4.31 -35.95
C PHE A 383 25.59 4.52 -37.05
N ARG A 384 26.77 5.01 -36.67
CA ARG A 384 27.89 5.23 -37.60
C ARG A 384 29.22 4.85 -36.95
N ILE A 385 30.12 4.31 -37.77
CA ILE A 385 31.48 3.97 -37.36
C ILE A 385 32.43 4.93 -38.11
N SER A 386 33.42 5.47 -37.41
CA SER A 386 34.41 6.37 -38.00
C SER A 386 35.27 5.65 -39.02
N ASN A 387 35.98 6.44 -39.83
CA ASN A 387 37.20 5.94 -40.46
C ASN A 387 38.29 5.73 -39.39
N ASN A 388 39.40 5.10 -39.76
CA ASN A 388 40.54 4.92 -38.86
C ASN A 388 41.06 6.28 -38.39
N LEU A 389 40.96 6.55 -37.09
CA LEU A 389 41.39 7.81 -36.48
C LEU A 389 42.87 7.81 -36.09
N SER A 390 43.51 6.64 -35.98
CA SER A 390 44.90 6.52 -35.53
C SER A 390 45.92 6.91 -36.60
N GLY A 391 45.54 6.83 -37.88
CA GLY A 391 46.47 6.95 -39.01
C GLY A 391 47.45 5.78 -39.15
N ASP A 392 47.49 4.84 -38.20
CA ASP A 392 48.32 3.62 -38.25
C ASP A 392 47.49 2.44 -38.75
N SER A 393 48.06 1.68 -39.69
CA SER A 393 47.43 0.47 -40.22
C SER A 393 47.56 -0.73 -39.27
N LYS A 394 48.52 -0.72 -38.33
CA LYS A 394 48.77 -1.83 -37.41
C LYS A 394 47.87 -1.79 -36.18
N ASN A 395 47.53 -0.59 -35.70
CA ASN A 395 46.65 -0.39 -34.54
C ASN A 395 45.54 0.62 -34.86
N PRO A 396 44.59 0.26 -35.74
CA PRO A 396 43.55 1.18 -36.14
C PRO A 396 42.58 1.46 -34.97
N THR A 397 42.14 2.70 -34.84
CA THR A 397 41.18 3.13 -33.82
C THR A 397 39.90 3.61 -34.49
N TYR A 398 38.77 3.07 -34.04
CA TYR A 398 37.45 3.37 -34.56
C TYR A 398 36.52 3.81 -33.44
N VAL A 399 35.61 4.73 -33.77
CA VAL A 399 34.60 5.25 -32.85
C VAL A 399 33.22 4.93 -33.41
N LEU A 400 32.36 4.35 -32.56
CA LEU A 400 30.93 4.19 -32.80
C LEU A 400 30.21 5.39 -32.20
N TRP A 401 29.44 6.10 -33.01
CA TRP A 401 28.53 7.14 -32.52
C TRP A 401 27.11 6.90 -33.00
N VAL A 402 26.17 7.50 -32.25
CA VAL A 402 24.73 7.42 -32.51
C VAL A 402 24.19 8.82 -32.77
N GLU A 403 23.31 8.93 -33.75
CA GLU A 403 22.54 10.12 -34.09
C GLU A 403 21.06 9.89 -33.76
N GLU A 404 20.70 10.13 -32.49
CA GLU A 404 19.33 9.97 -32.00
C GLU A 404 18.99 11.00 -30.92
N THR A 405 17.74 10.99 -30.44
CA THR A 405 17.33 11.81 -29.29
C THR A 405 18.18 11.48 -28.05
N PRO A 406 18.39 12.44 -27.13
CA PRO A 406 19.19 12.21 -25.92
C PRO A 406 18.76 11.00 -25.11
N ASP A 407 17.47 10.70 -25.07
CA ASP A 407 16.90 9.59 -24.30
C ASP A 407 17.25 8.23 -24.93
N ASN A 408 17.15 8.12 -26.26
CA ASN A 408 17.58 6.95 -27.02
C ASN A 408 19.11 6.75 -26.94
N VAL A 409 19.88 7.84 -26.94
CA VAL A 409 21.33 7.77 -26.73
C VAL A 409 21.65 7.25 -25.32
N GLN A 410 20.95 7.72 -24.29
CA GLN A 410 21.14 7.23 -22.93
C GLN A 410 20.78 5.75 -22.83
N LEU A 411 19.69 5.31 -23.47
CA LEU A 411 19.33 3.89 -23.55
C LEU A 411 20.45 3.04 -24.16
N VAL A 412 21.06 3.50 -25.25
CA VAL A 412 22.19 2.81 -25.88
C VAL A 412 23.41 2.73 -24.95
N LYS A 413 23.70 3.81 -24.20
CA LYS A 413 24.80 3.81 -23.21
C LYS A 413 24.54 2.83 -22.08
N ASP A 414 23.31 2.79 -21.58
CA ASP A 414 22.91 1.87 -20.50
C ASP A 414 23.03 0.41 -20.96
N LEU A 415 22.57 0.09 -22.18
CA LEU A 415 22.73 -1.24 -22.79
C LEU A 415 24.20 -1.61 -22.96
N LEU A 416 25.05 -0.69 -23.42
CA LEU A 416 26.49 -0.92 -23.51
C LEU A 416 27.12 -1.19 -22.14
N GLY A 417 26.69 -0.46 -21.11
CA GLY A 417 27.12 -0.69 -19.72
C GLY A 417 26.72 -2.08 -19.21
N GLU A 418 25.48 -2.50 -19.46
CA GLU A 418 24.97 -3.82 -19.08
C GLU A 418 25.69 -4.95 -19.84
N MET A 419 25.99 -4.77 -21.12
CA MET A 419 26.75 -5.74 -21.92
C MET A 419 28.24 -5.78 -21.57
N GLY A 420 28.82 -4.66 -21.15
CA GLY A 420 30.22 -4.55 -20.73
C GLY A 420 30.49 -4.98 -19.29
N GLY A 421 29.45 -5.12 -18.45
CA GLY A 421 29.53 -5.38 -17.01
C GLY A 421 29.85 -6.81 -16.59
N GLY A 422 30.37 -7.64 -17.50
CA GLY A 422 30.77 -9.03 -17.23
C GLY A 422 32.28 -9.24 -17.08
N SER A 423 33.04 -8.31 -16.50
CA SER A 423 34.42 -8.56 -16.03
C SER A 423 34.93 -7.36 -15.22
N GLY A 424 35.04 -7.55 -13.90
CA GLY A 424 35.62 -6.56 -12.98
C GLY A 424 35.65 -7.01 -11.53
N GLY A 425 35.77 -8.32 -11.29
CA GLY A 425 36.16 -8.89 -10.01
C GLY A 425 37.47 -9.64 -10.21
N GLY A 426 38.55 -9.12 -9.65
CA GLY A 426 39.85 -9.82 -9.51
C GLY A 426 41.01 -9.18 -10.26
N GLY A 427 41.97 -8.63 -9.51
CA GLY A 427 43.33 -8.34 -9.97
C GLY A 427 43.92 -7.03 -9.43
N ASP A 428 44.46 -7.12 -8.21
CA ASP A 428 45.39 -6.22 -7.48
C ASP A 428 45.02 -4.76 -7.16
#